data_AF-A0A645I8V0-F1
#
_entry.id   AF-A0A645I8V0-F1
#
_cell.length_a   1.000
_cell.length_b   1.000
_cell.length_c   1.000
_cell.angle_alpha   90.00
_cell.angle_beta   90.00
_cell.angle_gamma   90.00
#
_symmetry.space_group_name_H-M   'P 1'
#
loop_
_entity.id
_entity.type
_entity.pdbx_description
1 polymer ?
#
loop_
_entity_poly.entity_id
_entity_poly.type
_entity_poly.pdbx_seq_one_letter_code
_entity_poly.pdbx_strand_id
1 'polypeptide(L)' 'MLSADGKYYNTDVADTEQILRLIQSIPSPNAEPFKTWLAQVGNERINETADPELAIDRALETYLKRAIPIHG' A
#
# COMPACT_ATOMS: atom_id res chain seq x y z
N MET A 1 15.16 9.44 15.17
CA MET A 1 15.07 8.26 16.07
C MET A 1 16.44 7.62 16.17
N LEU A 2 16.86 7.12 17.35
CA LEU A 2 18.12 6.38 17.48
C LEU A 2 17.94 4.98 16.88
N SER A 3 18.78 4.59 15.93
CA SER A 3 18.75 3.27 15.29
C SER A 3 19.33 2.18 16.22
N ALA A 4 19.04 0.91 15.93
CA ALA A 4 19.49 -0.26 16.70
C ALA A 4 21.03 -0.39 16.78
N ASP A 5 21.75 0.27 15.88
CA ASP A 5 23.21 0.37 15.84
C ASP A 5 23.75 1.63 16.56
N GLY A 6 22.90 2.38 17.27
CA GLY A 6 23.27 3.56 18.04
C GLY A 6 23.55 4.80 17.19
N LYS A 7 23.25 4.78 15.89
CA LYS A 7 23.46 5.92 14.98
C LYS A 7 22.15 6.67 14.72
N TYR A 8 22.30 7.95 14.36
CA TYR A 8 21.20 8.77 13.87
C TYR A 8 21.20 8.77 12.34
N TYR A 9 20.05 8.44 11.75
CA TYR A 9 19.82 8.50 10.31
C TYR A 9 18.69 9.47 10.02
N ASN A 10 18.74 10.12 8.86
CA ASN A 10 17.59 10.84 8.32
C ASN A 10 16.53 9.78 7.94
N THR A 11 15.39 9.81 8.62
CA THR A 11 14.33 8.79 8.46
C THR A 11 13.20 9.23 7.53
N ASP A 12 13.13 10.52 7.18
CA ASP A 12 12.09 11.11 6.32
C ASP A 12 12.69 11.64 5.01
N VAL A 13 13.35 10.77 4.26
CA VAL A 13 14.13 11.14 3.06
C VAL A 13 13.35 11.06 1.75
N ALA A 14 12.13 10.50 1.77
CA ALA A 14 11.33 10.35 0.56
C ALA A 14 9.83 10.47 0.84
N ASP A 15 9.12 11.23 0.00
CA ASP A 15 7.67 11.25 -0.05
C ASP A 15 7.10 10.02 -0.80
N THR A 16 5.77 9.90 -0.81
CA THR A 16 5.08 8.77 -1.45
C THR A 16 5.39 8.68 -2.95
N GLU A 17 5.45 9.79 -3.68
CA GLU A 17 5.75 9.77 -5.11
C GLU A 17 7.18 9.26 -5.35
N GLN A 18 8.14 9.75 -4.59
CA GLN A 18 9.54 9.34 -4.67
C GLN A 18 9.70 7.84 -4.40
N ILE A 19 9.02 7.31 -3.38
CA ILE A 19 9.03 5.87 -3.09
C ILE A 19 8.43 5.06 -4.24
N LEU A 20 7.27 5.49 -4.77
CA LEU A 20 6.61 4.79 -5.87
C LEU A 20 7.49 4.78 -7.12
N ARG A 21 8.15 5.89 -7.45
CA ARG A 21 9.09 5.98 -8.58
C ARG A 21 10.32 5.07 -8.38
N LEU A 22 10.85 5.01 -7.17
CA LEU A 22 11.94 4.10 -6.81
C LEU A 22 11.53 2.64 -7.08
N ILE A 23 10.35 2.24 -6.63
CA ILE A 23 9.82 0.88 -6.87
C ILE A 23 9.71 0.58 -8.37
N GLN A 24 9.20 1.52 -9.17
CA GLN A 24 9.10 1.36 -10.63
C GLN A 24 10.47 1.20 -11.32
N SER A 25 11.53 1.78 -10.76
CA SER A 25 12.87 1.78 -11.35
C SER A 25 13.66 0.48 -11.16
N ILE A 26 13.21 -0.46 -10.31
CA ILE A 26 13.97 -1.66 -9.93
C ILE A 26 14.00 -2.68 -11.10
N PRO A 27 15.17 -2.97 -11.70
CA PRO A 27 15.31 -3.91 -12.80
C PRO A 27 15.61 -5.33 -12.28
N SER A 28 14.75 -5.86 -11.40
CA SER A 28 14.93 -7.20 -10.81
C SER A 28 13.64 -8.01 -10.91
N PRO A 29 13.69 -9.31 -11.25
CA PRO A 29 12.52 -10.19 -11.17
C PRO A 29 11.95 -10.31 -9.74
N ASN A 30 12.80 -10.14 -8.72
CA ASN A 30 12.37 -10.10 -7.32
C ASN A 30 11.43 -8.91 -7.04
N ALA A 31 11.37 -7.95 -7.95
CA ALA A 31 10.49 -6.81 -7.86
C ALA A 31 9.06 -7.04 -8.36
N GLU A 32 8.83 -8.13 -9.09
CA GLU A 32 7.53 -8.36 -9.70
C GLU A 32 6.36 -8.58 -8.73
N PRO A 33 6.55 -9.21 -7.54
CA PRO A 33 5.46 -9.34 -6.59
C PRO A 33 4.86 -7.99 -6.17
N PHE A 34 5.71 -7.00 -5.90
CA PHE A 34 5.23 -5.68 -5.47
C PHE A 34 4.74 -4.82 -6.63
N LYS A 35 5.31 -4.95 -7.84
CA LYS A 35 4.77 -4.28 -9.04
C LYS A 35 3.37 -4.79 -9.39
N THR A 36 3.16 -6.11 -9.31
CA THR A 36 1.85 -6.74 -9.54
C THR A 36 0.83 -6.29 -8.51
N TRP A 37 1.21 -6.26 -7.24
CA TRP A 37 0.36 -5.75 -6.17
C TRP A 37 -0.04 -4.29 -6.38
N LEU A 38 0.91 -3.42 -6.76
CA LEU A 38 0.63 -2.01 -7.08
C LEU A 38 -0.34 -1.87 -8.27
N ALA A 39 -0.18 -2.69 -9.31
CA ALA A 39 -1.08 -2.71 -10.45
C ALA A 39 -2.51 -3.12 -10.05
N GLN A 40 -2.64 -4.13 -9.19
CA GLN A 40 -3.94 -4.56 -8.67
C GLN A 40 -4.62 -3.45 -7.85
N VAL A 41 -3.91 -2.88 -6.86
CA VAL A 41 -4.47 -1.81 -6.02
C VAL A 41 -4.83 -0.59 -6.86
N GLY A 42 -4.00 -0.21 -7.82
CA GLY A 42 -4.29 0.89 -8.75
C GLY A 42 -5.57 0.64 -9.57
N ASN A 43 -5.74 -0.58 -10.08
CA ASN A 43 -6.94 -0.97 -10.80
C ASN A 43 -8.20 -0.93 -9.92
N GLU A 44 -8.12 -1.45 -8.69
CA GLU A 44 -9.22 -1.37 -7.71
C GLU A 44 -9.67 0.08 -7.49
N ARG A 45 -8.72 1.02 -7.34
CA ARG A 45 -9.07 2.44 -7.08
C ARG A 45 -9.65 3.15 -8.29
N ILE A 46 -9.18 2.83 -9.50
CA ILE A 46 -9.78 3.35 -10.73
C ILE A 46 -11.23 2.86 -10.84
N ASN A 47 -11.48 1.58 -10.56
CA ASN A 47 -12.82 1.00 -10.62
C ASN A 47 -13.75 1.57 -9.55
N GLU A 48 -13.29 1.74 -8.31
CA GLU A 48 -14.05 2.41 -7.23
C GLU A 48 -14.36 3.88 -7.53
N THR A 49 -13.48 4.57 -8.26
CA THR A 49 -13.71 5.96 -8.67
C THR A 49 -14.73 6.04 -9.81
N ALA A 50 -14.75 5.04 -10.69
CA ALA A 50 -15.68 4.94 -11.81
C ALA A 50 -17.08 4.47 -11.36
N ASP A 51 -17.16 3.67 -10.29
CA ASP A 51 -18.40 3.15 -9.70
C ASP A 51 -18.42 3.36 -8.16
N PRO A 52 -19.07 4.43 -7.68
CA PRO A 52 -19.10 4.78 -6.25
C PRO A 52 -19.76 3.71 -5.36
N GLU A 53 -20.63 2.85 -5.91
CA GLU A 53 -21.29 1.80 -5.14
C GLU A 53 -20.29 0.73 -4.66
N LEU A 54 -19.29 0.39 -5.49
CA LEU A 54 -18.21 -0.55 -5.12
C LEU A 54 -17.34 -0.03 -3.97
N ALA A 55 -17.15 1.28 -3.88
CA ALA A 55 -16.39 1.89 -2.78
C ALA A 55 -17.13 1.77 -1.44
N ILE A 56 -18.46 1.85 -1.45
CA ILE A 56 -19.31 1.70 -0.26
C ILE A 56 -19.26 0.26 0.25
N ASP A 57 -19.37 -0.72 -0.64
CA ASP A 57 -19.29 -2.14 -0.28
C ASP A 57 -17.93 -2.51 0.35
N ARG A 58 -16.82 -2.02 -0.23
CA ARG A 58 -15.47 -2.23 0.33
C ARG A 58 -15.29 -1.55 1.69
N ALA A 59 -15.83 -0.34 1.85
CA ALA A 59 -15.78 0.38 3.13
C ALA A 59 -16.56 -0.37 4.22
N LEU A 60 -17.74 -0.89 3.88
CA LEU A 60 -18.56 -1.71 4.78
C LEU A 60 -17.86 -3.02 5.14
N GLU A 61 -17.28 -3.73 4.16
CA GLU A 61 -16.52 -4.97 4.41
C GLU A 61 -15.31 -4.72 5.33
N THR A 62 -14.58 -3.63 5.10
CA THR A 62 -13.43 -3.23 5.93
C THR A 62 -13.87 -2.88 7.35
N TYR A 63 -14.99 -2.17 7.50
CA TYR A 63 -15.58 -1.86 8.80
C TYR A 63 -15.97 -3.13 9.56
N LEU A 64 -16.67 -4.07 8.92
CA LEU A 64 -17.07 -5.34 9.52
C LEU A 64 -15.86 -6.18 9.95
N LYS A 65 -14.82 -6.25 9.11
CA LYS A 65 -13.56 -6.96 9.43
C LYS A 65 -12.80 -6.34 10.61
N ARG A 66 -12.87 -5.02 10.80
CA ARG A 66 -12.23 -4.34 11.93
C ARG A 66 -13.07 -4.36 13.21
N ALA A 67 -14.39 -4.32 13.09
CA ALA A 67 -15.31 -4.26 14.21
C ALA A 67 -15.54 -5.64 14.86
N ILE A 68 -15.37 -6.73 14.12
CA ILE A 68 -15.53 -8.08 14.64
C ILE A 68 -14.13 -8.71 14.78
N PRO A 69 -13.60 -8.86 16.00
CA PRO A 69 -12.42 -9.67 16.20
C PRO A 69 -12.83 -11.13 15.95
N ILE A 70 -12.51 -11.65 14.77
CA ILE A 70 -12.55 -13.09 14.49
C ILE A 70 -11.54 -13.79 15.41
N HIS A 71 -12.00 -14.12 16.62
CA HIS A 71 -11.41 -15.18 17.42
C HIS A 71 -11.92 -16.49 16.83
N GLY A 72 -11.08 -17.12 16.01
CA GLY A 72 -11.24 -18.47 15.50
C GLY A 72 -9.87 -19.12 15.46
#